data_AF-A0A941NVQ9-F1
#
_entry.id   AF-A0A941NVQ9-F1
#
_cell.length_a   1.000
_cell.length_b   1.000
_cell.length_c   1.000
_cell.angle_alpha   90.00
_cell.angle_beta   90.00
_cell.angle_gamma   90.00
#
_symmetry.space_group_name_H-M   'P 1'
#
loop_
_entity.id
_entity.type
_entity.pdbx_description
1 polymer ?
#
loop_
_entity_poly.entity_id
_entity_poly.type
_entity_poly.pdbx_seq_one_letter_code
_entity_poly.pdbx_strand_id
1 'polypeptide(L)'
;MAKALETDSWLSAREARELVFYFIRWGQHMDDYLRPLPDDTVEAELQQRGYDLNDEVSKLQKNPHRAIKWFENLLIGGTWEIEASPGPKITHSVLVDGIEISKKEVNEHAVLRQAHTSDFLAACNARDEAIRIRSFDSFYTAISKGFSSIEAYLALRVHVYNAKCSDPNKILNERRKKGGFVTLDKKIKDWLPIMTNVTLDVDKSLGWEDYKFLRSIRNDVVIHPKPGAGFTKIEELADGLNRFRYGIGALMFLLHKAFNEPMQSSIIRAMRYPTVRVIQK
;
A
#
# COMPACT_ATOMS: atom_id res chain seq x y z
N MET A 1 -23.98 -24.53 -12.73
CA MET A 1 -23.63 -23.18 -13.21
C MET A 1 -22.30 -22.79 -12.59
N ALA A 2 -21.39 -22.22 -13.37
CA ALA A 2 -20.04 -21.90 -12.90
C ALA A 2 -20.05 -20.50 -12.28
N LYS A 3 -19.50 -20.36 -11.07
CA LYS A 3 -19.35 -19.04 -10.44
C LYS A 3 -18.06 -18.36 -10.93
N ALA A 4 -18.15 -17.07 -11.21
CA ALA A 4 -17.02 -16.22 -11.57
C ALA A 4 -16.93 -15.01 -10.65
N LEU A 5 -15.72 -14.46 -10.51
CA LEU A 5 -15.48 -13.18 -9.83
C LEU A 5 -15.39 -12.09 -10.88
N GLU A 6 -16.14 -11.02 -10.69
CA GLU A 6 -16.06 -9.82 -11.52
C GLU A 6 -15.96 -8.57 -10.63
N THR A 7 -15.30 -7.53 -11.15
CA THR A 7 -15.18 -6.24 -10.49
C THR A 7 -16.20 -5.26 -11.06
N ASP A 8 -16.84 -4.46 -10.21
CA ASP A 8 -17.74 -3.40 -10.66
C ASP A 8 -17.05 -2.36 -11.57
N SER A 9 -17.84 -1.66 -12.39
CA SER A 9 -17.37 -0.46 -13.08
C SER A 9 -16.93 0.58 -12.04
N TRP A 10 -15.68 1.04 -12.21
CA TRP A 10 -14.79 1.32 -11.08
C TRP A 10 -14.94 2.72 -10.50
N LEU A 11 -15.30 3.72 -11.31
CA LEU A 11 -15.25 5.13 -10.87
C LEU A 11 -16.33 5.96 -11.56
N SER A 12 -17.14 6.66 -10.75
CA SER A 12 -17.86 7.84 -11.20
C SER A 12 -16.89 8.95 -11.64
N ALA A 13 -17.36 9.95 -12.39
CA ALA A 13 -16.51 11.07 -12.81
C ALA A 13 -15.86 11.78 -11.63
N ARG A 14 -16.61 11.92 -10.52
CA ARG A 14 -16.12 12.47 -9.26
C ARG A 14 -14.99 11.61 -8.67
N GLU A 15 -15.17 10.30 -8.59
CA GLU A 15 -14.15 9.40 -8.02
C GLU A 15 -12.90 9.30 -8.89
N ALA A 16 -13.05 9.33 -10.21
CA ALA A 16 -11.93 9.38 -11.15
C ALA A 16 -11.14 10.67 -11.02
N ARG A 17 -11.82 11.81 -10.89
CA ARG A 17 -11.18 13.09 -10.61
C ARG A 17 -10.46 13.08 -9.27
N GLU A 18 -11.12 12.64 -8.20
CA GLU A 18 -10.49 12.50 -6.88
C GLU A 18 -9.24 11.65 -6.96
N LEU A 19 -9.26 10.53 -7.71
CA LEU A 19 -8.10 9.66 -7.88
C LEU A 19 -6.91 10.42 -8.49
N VAL A 20 -7.12 11.20 -9.57
CA VAL A 20 -6.06 12.04 -10.16
C VAL A 20 -5.47 12.98 -9.11
N PHE A 21 -6.31 13.64 -8.31
CA PHE A 21 -5.83 14.52 -7.24
C PHE A 21 -5.07 13.76 -6.16
N TYR A 22 -5.49 12.55 -5.77
CA TYR A 22 -4.70 11.73 -4.84
C TYR A 22 -3.30 11.46 -5.38
N PHE A 23 -3.17 11.17 -6.67
CA PHE A 23 -1.88 11.01 -7.32
C PHE A 23 -1.04 12.29 -7.31
N ILE A 24 -1.63 13.44 -7.58
CA ILE A 24 -0.92 14.74 -7.54
C ILE A 24 -0.49 15.11 -6.10
N ARG A 25 -1.32 14.79 -5.10
CA ARG A 25 -1.08 15.18 -3.70
C ARG A 25 -0.11 14.24 -2.99
N TRP A 26 -0.20 12.95 -3.28
CA TRP A 26 0.44 11.89 -2.51
C TRP A 26 1.31 10.96 -3.35
N GLY A 27 1.16 10.96 -4.68
CA GLY A 27 1.97 10.13 -5.55
C GLY A 27 3.43 10.58 -5.50
N GLN A 28 4.34 9.60 -5.54
CA GLN A 28 5.72 9.88 -5.88
C GLN A 28 5.76 10.31 -7.36
N HIS A 29 6.11 11.56 -7.64
CA HIS A 29 6.30 12.12 -8.98
C HIS A 29 7.18 13.38 -8.86
N MET A 30 7.61 13.95 -9.99
CA MET A 30 8.57 15.06 -10.01
C MET A 30 7.94 16.42 -9.65
N ASP A 31 6.64 16.60 -9.89
CA ASP A 31 5.93 17.86 -9.63
C ASP A 31 5.53 18.08 -8.15
N ASP A 32 6.47 17.95 -7.22
CA ASP A 32 6.22 18.09 -5.77
C ASP A 32 5.60 19.44 -5.39
N TYR A 33 5.86 20.50 -6.17
CA TYR A 33 5.34 21.84 -5.96
C TYR A 33 3.81 21.95 -6.11
N LEU A 34 3.18 21.00 -6.82
CA LEU A 34 1.72 20.98 -6.98
C LEU A 34 1.01 20.55 -5.69
N ARG A 35 1.64 19.69 -4.88
CA ARG A 35 1.02 19.06 -3.69
C ARG A 35 0.32 20.02 -2.73
N PRO A 36 0.90 21.17 -2.33
CA PRO A 36 0.24 22.08 -1.39
C PRO A 36 -0.78 23.03 -2.02
N LEU A 37 -0.88 23.12 -3.35
CA LEU A 37 -1.75 24.10 -4.02
C LEU A 37 -3.23 23.73 -3.88
N PRO A 38 -4.17 24.70 -3.88
CA PRO A 38 -5.61 24.40 -4.00
C PRO A 38 -5.95 23.65 -5.30
N ASP A 39 -7.06 22.90 -5.32
CA ASP A 39 -7.46 22.09 -6.48
C ASP A 39 -7.67 22.96 -7.74
N ASP A 40 -8.35 24.10 -7.61
CA ASP A 40 -8.56 25.05 -8.73
C ASP A 40 -7.24 25.56 -9.33
N THR A 41 -6.23 25.77 -8.48
CA THR A 41 -4.90 26.22 -8.93
C THR A 41 -4.15 25.10 -9.64
N VAL A 42 -4.22 23.87 -9.12
CA VAL A 42 -3.64 22.70 -9.80
C VAL A 42 -4.28 22.53 -11.18
N GLU A 43 -5.59 22.71 -11.31
CA GLU A 43 -6.27 22.60 -12.61
C GLU A 43 -5.83 23.66 -13.61
N ALA A 44 -5.71 24.90 -13.16
CA ALA A 44 -5.19 25.98 -14.01
C ALA A 44 -3.77 25.66 -14.50
N GLU A 45 -2.90 25.15 -13.62
CA GLU A 45 -1.53 24.73 -13.95
C GLU A 45 -1.50 23.55 -14.95
N LEU A 46 -2.35 22.53 -14.71
CA LEU A 46 -2.48 21.39 -15.62
C LEU A 46 -2.95 21.85 -17.01
N GLN A 47 -3.97 22.71 -17.06
CA GLN A 47 -4.49 23.25 -18.31
C GLN A 47 -3.44 24.09 -19.05
N GLN A 48 -2.65 24.91 -18.34
CA GLN A 48 -1.55 25.69 -18.92
C GLN A 48 -0.46 24.79 -19.53
N ARG A 49 -0.25 23.60 -18.94
CA ARG A 49 0.68 22.57 -19.43
C ARG A 49 0.08 21.70 -20.55
N GLY A 50 -1.15 21.98 -20.99
CA GLY A 50 -1.84 21.21 -22.02
C GLY A 50 -2.36 19.85 -21.55
N TYR A 51 -2.53 19.66 -20.23
CA TYR A 51 -3.11 18.45 -19.66
C TYR A 51 -4.63 18.59 -19.58
N ASP A 52 -5.35 17.85 -20.43
CA ASP A 52 -6.81 17.80 -20.39
C ASP A 52 -7.29 16.85 -19.29
N LEU A 53 -7.60 17.43 -18.13
CA LEU A 53 -8.09 16.69 -16.97
C LEU A 53 -9.44 16.00 -17.24
N ASN A 54 -10.32 16.59 -18.05
CA ASN A 54 -11.62 16.01 -18.35
C ASN A 54 -11.49 14.75 -19.22
N ASP A 55 -10.58 14.80 -20.21
CA ASP A 55 -10.23 13.63 -21.02
C ASP A 55 -9.61 12.52 -20.15
N GLU A 56 -8.68 12.85 -19.25
CA GLU A 56 -8.11 11.84 -18.35
C GLU A 56 -9.15 11.22 -17.42
N VAL A 57 -10.07 12.02 -16.86
CA VAL A 57 -11.20 11.53 -16.06
C VAL A 57 -12.06 10.57 -16.90
N SER A 58 -12.44 10.95 -18.13
CA SER A 58 -13.22 10.09 -19.03
C SER A 58 -12.52 8.77 -19.37
N LYS A 59 -11.21 8.82 -19.58
CA LYS A 59 -10.37 7.64 -19.82
C LYS A 59 -10.32 6.72 -18.60
N LEU A 60 -10.16 7.29 -17.40
CA LEU A 60 -10.21 6.53 -16.16
C LEU A 60 -11.58 5.88 -15.98
N GLN A 61 -12.69 6.59 -16.18
CA GLN A 61 -14.03 5.97 -16.08
C GLN A 61 -14.21 4.73 -16.97
N LYS A 62 -13.59 4.71 -18.15
CA LYS A 62 -13.63 3.56 -19.09
C LYS A 62 -12.63 2.46 -18.75
N ASN A 63 -11.40 2.84 -18.42
CA ASN A 63 -10.36 1.92 -18.00
C ASN A 63 -9.64 2.52 -16.79
N PRO A 64 -10.07 2.17 -15.59
CA PRO A 64 -9.57 2.86 -14.41
C PRO A 64 -8.29 2.24 -13.86
N HIS A 65 -7.89 1.07 -14.37
CA HIS A 65 -6.52 0.54 -14.24
C HIS A 65 -5.52 1.25 -15.14
N ARG A 66 -5.98 2.10 -16.07
CA ARG A 66 -5.09 2.91 -16.93
C ARG A 66 -4.16 3.75 -16.07
N ALA A 67 -2.90 3.77 -16.46
CA ALA A 67 -1.91 4.60 -15.81
C ALA A 67 -2.19 6.10 -16.00
N ILE A 68 -2.09 6.87 -14.92
CA ILE A 68 -2.23 8.33 -14.97
C ILE A 68 -0.89 8.93 -15.34
N LYS A 69 -0.79 9.43 -16.56
CA LYS A 69 0.46 9.99 -17.09
C LYS A 69 0.96 11.12 -16.17
N TRP A 70 2.28 11.17 -15.96
CA TRP A 70 3.02 12.14 -15.14
C TRP A 70 2.91 12.00 -13.62
N PHE A 71 1.78 11.54 -13.09
CA PHE A 71 1.57 11.45 -11.64
C PHE A 71 1.68 10.03 -11.10
N GLU A 72 1.58 9.03 -11.98
CA GLU A 72 1.81 7.65 -11.62
C GLU A 72 3.26 7.26 -11.85
N ASN A 73 4.01 7.08 -10.76
CA ASN A 73 5.28 6.37 -10.81
C ASN A 73 5.01 4.91 -11.19
N LEU A 74 5.03 4.63 -12.49
CA LEU A 74 5.16 3.29 -13.03
C LEU A 74 6.61 2.84 -12.86
N LEU A 75 7.08 2.69 -11.63
CA LEU A 75 8.25 1.85 -11.36
C LEU A 75 7.81 0.38 -11.52
N ILE A 76 7.41 0.02 -12.74
CA ILE A 76 7.26 -1.35 -13.17
C ILE A 76 8.68 -1.81 -13.46
N GLY A 77 9.26 -2.61 -12.56
CA GLY A 77 10.43 -3.41 -12.91
C GLY A 77 11.80 -2.82 -12.60
N GLY A 78 11.97 -2.04 -11.54
CA GLY A 78 13.30 -1.92 -10.94
C GLY A 78 13.75 -3.31 -10.45
N THR A 79 14.53 -4.02 -11.25
CA THR A 79 15.24 -5.23 -10.84
C THR A 79 16.37 -4.84 -9.88
N TRP A 80 16.52 -5.60 -8.79
CA TRP A 80 17.49 -5.30 -7.73
C TRP A 80 18.65 -6.29 -7.83
N GLU A 81 19.87 -5.79 -7.87
CA GLU A 81 21.06 -6.57 -7.50
C GLU A 81 21.50 -6.14 -6.10
N ILE A 82 21.33 -7.03 -5.13
CA ILE A 82 21.89 -6.85 -3.79
C ILE A 82 23.28 -7.48 -3.80
N GLU A 83 24.29 -6.68 -4.10
CA GLU A 83 25.68 -7.10 -3.91
C GLU A 83 26.11 -6.80 -2.47
N ALA A 84 26.12 -7.84 -1.63
CA ALA A 84 26.56 -7.72 -0.25
C ALA A 84 28.08 -7.61 -0.20
N SER A 85 28.60 -6.38 -0.23
CA SER A 85 30.00 -6.11 0.10
C SER A 85 30.23 -6.22 1.62
N PRO A 86 31.45 -6.51 2.10
CA PRO A 86 31.73 -6.53 3.54
C PRO A 86 31.66 -5.11 4.13
N GLY A 87 30.44 -4.70 4.55
CA GLY A 87 30.09 -3.41 5.14
C GLY A 87 28.58 -3.10 5.02
N PRO A 88 28.01 -2.13 5.77
CA PRO A 88 26.56 -1.84 5.82
C PRO A 88 26.07 -0.99 4.62
N LYS A 89 26.73 -1.11 3.48
CA LYS A 89 26.44 -0.35 2.26
C LYS A 89 25.86 -1.29 1.22
N ILE A 90 24.65 -0.99 0.78
CA ILE A 90 23.93 -1.75 -0.23
C ILE A 90 23.84 -0.86 -1.46
N THR A 91 24.05 -1.43 -2.63
CA THR A 91 23.95 -0.66 -3.87
C THR A 91 22.57 -0.87 -4.48
N HIS A 92 21.86 0.23 -4.74
CA HIS A 92 20.56 0.23 -5.39
C HIS A 92 20.72 0.61 -6.85
N SER A 93 20.31 -0.28 -7.74
CA SER A 93 20.20 -0.01 -9.17
C SER A 93 18.73 0.02 -9.59
N VAL A 94 18.29 1.08 -10.27
CA VAL A 94 16.98 1.13 -10.92
C VAL A 94 17.19 0.70 -12.36
N LEU A 95 16.56 -0.42 -12.72
CA LEU A 95 16.52 -0.93 -14.08
C LEU A 95 15.15 -0.57 -14.69
N VAL A 96 15.13 -0.12 -15.94
CA VAL A 96 13.92 0.03 -16.76
C VAL A 96 14.21 -0.65 -18.09
N ASP A 97 13.41 -1.66 -18.45
CA ASP A 97 13.63 -2.50 -19.65
C ASP A 97 15.04 -3.12 -19.74
N GLY A 98 15.60 -3.51 -18.59
CA GLY A 98 16.95 -4.08 -18.49
C GLY A 98 18.10 -3.06 -18.55
N ILE A 99 17.79 -1.77 -18.63
CA ILE A 99 18.78 -0.69 -18.68
C ILE A 99 18.89 -0.03 -17.30
N GLU A 100 20.11 0.08 -16.75
CA GLU A 100 20.36 0.73 -15.47
C GLU A 100 20.24 2.25 -15.64
N ILE A 101 19.14 2.81 -15.15
CA ILE A 101 18.86 4.25 -15.23
C ILE A 101 19.35 5.02 -14.01
N SER A 102 19.64 4.33 -12.89
CA SER A 102 20.31 4.96 -11.75
C SER A 102 20.96 3.93 -10.84
N LYS A 103 22.10 4.29 -10.24
CA LYS A 103 22.80 3.51 -9.21
C LYS A 103 23.09 4.40 -8.00
N LYS A 104 22.70 3.97 -6.80
CA LYS A 104 22.88 4.72 -5.54
C LYS A 104 23.33 3.79 -4.42
N GLU A 105 24.40 4.15 -3.71
CA GLU A 105 24.69 3.51 -2.42
C GLU A 105 23.60 3.90 -1.42
N VAL A 106 23.11 2.91 -0.69
CA VAL A 106 22.04 3.04 0.28
C VAL A 106 22.37 2.28 1.57
N ASN A 107 21.92 2.82 2.70
CA ASN A 107 22.13 2.26 4.03
C ASN A 107 21.02 1.23 4.35
N GLU A 108 21.09 0.54 5.51
CA GLU A 108 20.03 -0.35 6.02
C GLU A 108 18.61 0.25 5.96
N HIS A 109 18.48 1.59 6.10
CA HIS A 109 17.24 2.35 5.94
C HIS A 109 16.55 2.14 4.58
N ALA A 110 17.30 1.90 3.51
CA ALA A 110 16.74 1.69 2.19
C ALA A 110 16.23 0.26 1.99
N VAL A 111 16.82 -0.74 2.66
CA VAL A 111 16.33 -2.12 2.61
C VAL A 111 14.94 -2.21 3.21
N LEU A 112 14.71 -1.63 4.38
CA LEU A 112 13.38 -1.59 5.00
C LEU A 112 12.40 -0.73 4.17
N ARG A 113 12.89 0.34 3.52
CA ARG A 113 12.09 1.16 2.59
C ARG A 113 11.70 0.38 1.32
N GLN A 114 12.54 -0.53 0.86
CA GLN A 114 12.27 -1.34 -0.32
C GLN A 114 11.42 -2.56 0.01
N ALA A 115 11.63 -3.16 1.20
CA ALA A 115 10.85 -4.29 1.66
C ALA A 115 9.36 -3.96 1.70
N HIS A 116 8.96 -2.83 2.30
CA HIS A 116 7.53 -2.51 2.37
C HIS A 116 6.92 -2.21 0.99
N THR A 117 7.64 -1.49 0.13
CA THR A 117 7.14 -1.14 -1.21
C THR A 117 7.00 -2.37 -2.11
N SER A 118 8.03 -3.23 -2.13
CA SER A 118 8.02 -4.50 -2.87
C SER A 118 6.95 -5.45 -2.36
N ASP A 119 6.84 -5.65 -1.04
CA ASP A 119 5.82 -6.51 -0.47
C ASP A 119 4.40 -5.97 -0.74
N PHE A 120 4.20 -4.65 -0.73
CA PHE A 120 2.88 -4.08 -1.06
C PHE A 120 2.52 -4.33 -2.52
N LEU A 121 3.45 -4.12 -3.45
CA LEU A 121 3.23 -4.40 -4.87
C LEU A 121 2.96 -5.90 -5.11
N ALA A 122 3.72 -6.78 -4.46
CA ALA A 122 3.49 -8.22 -4.50
C ALA A 122 2.10 -8.58 -3.95
N ALA A 123 1.65 -7.91 -2.90
CA ALA A 123 0.31 -8.08 -2.34
C ALA A 123 -0.78 -7.70 -3.35
N CYS A 124 -0.64 -6.55 -4.01
CA CYS A 124 -1.56 -6.11 -5.06
C CYS A 124 -1.61 -7.10 -6.24
N ASN A 125 -0.45 -7.55 -6.72
CA ASN A 125 -0.38 -8.52 -7.81
C ASN A 125 -1.01 -9.86 -7.43
N ALA A 126 -0.76 -10.35 -6.21
CA ALA A 126 -1.35 -11.58 -5.72
C ALA A 126 -2.88 -11.47 -5.54
N ARG A 127 -3.38 -10.28 -5.15
CA ARG A 127 -4.82 -10.00 -5.09
C ARG A 127 -5.45 -10.08 -6.48
N ASP A 128 -4.86 -9.43 -7.46
CA ASP A 128 -5.39 -9.40 -8.83
C ASP A 128 -5.34 -10.80 -9.47
N GLU A 129 -4.29 -11.58 -9.17
CA GLU A 129 -4.21 -12.99 -9.52
C GLU A 129 -5.32 -13.82 -8.85
N ALA A 130 -5.59 -13.60 -7.56
CA ALA A 130 -6.66 -14.27 -6.85
C ALA A 130 -8.04 -14.05 -7.49
N ILE A 131 -8.30 -12.85 -8.02
CA ILE A 131 -9.50 -12.55 -8.81
C ILE A 131 -9.47 -13.34 -10.13
N ARG A 132 -8.37 -13.24 -10.87
CA ARG A 132 -8.22 -13.81 -12.22
C ARG A 132 -8.40 -15.32 -12.25
N ILE A 133 -7.76 -16.04 -11.32
CA ILE A 133 -7.76 -17.51 -11.29
C ILE A 133 -8.63 -18.11 -10.18
N ARG A 134 -9.31 -17.27 -9.37
CA ARG A 134 -10.16 -17.70 -8.24
C ARG A 134 -9.38 -18.51 -7.20
N SER A 135 -8.17 -18.06 -6.89
CA SER A 135 -7.23 -18.77 -6.02
C SER A 135 -7.25 -18.24 -4.59
N PHE A 136 -7.59 -19.11 -3.64
CA PHE A 136 -7.45 -18.83 -2.21
C PHE A 136 -5.99 -18.63 -1.82
N ASP A 137 -5.07 -19.41 -2.39
CA ASP A 137 -3.63 -19.31 -2.08
C ASP A 137 -3.04 -17.98 -2.54
N SER A 138 -3.47 -17.48 -3.70
CA SER A 138 -3.08 -16.14 -4.18
C SER A 138 -3.64 -15.06 -3.24
N PHE A 139 -4.85 -15.23 -2.72
CA PHE A 139 -5.40 -14.31 -1.73
C PHE A 139 -4.66 -14.36 -0.38
N TYR A 140 -4.31 -15.55 0.10
CA TYR A 140 -3.50 -15.70 1.31
C TYR A 140 -2.11 -15.10 1.14
N THR A 141 -1.52 -15.21 -0.04
CA THR A 141 -0.28 -14.51 -0.41
C THR A 141 -0.48 -13.00 -0.35
N ALA A 142 -1.58 -12.49 -0.91
CA ALA A 142 -1.92 -11.07 -0.88
C ALA A 142 -2.01 -10.54 0.56
N ILE A 143 -2.72 -11.25 1.45
CA ILE A 143 -2.80 -10.90 2.86
C ILE A 143 -1.40 -10.92 3.50
N SER A 144 -0.66 -12.02 3.35
CA SER A 144 0.64 -12.19 4.00
C SER A 144 1.61 -11.06 3.62
N LYS A 145 1.72 -10.78 2.32
CA LYS A 145 2.55 -9.70 1.79
C LYS A 145 2.06 -8.31 2.19
N GLY A 146 0.74 -8.08 2.21
CA GLY A 146 0.16 -6.82 2.67
C GLY A 146 0.50 -6.51 4.13
N PHE A 147 0.41 -7.50 5.02
CA PHE A 147 0.80 -7.34 6.42
C PHE A 147 2.31 -7.17 6.60
N SER A 148 3.13 -7.95 5.89
CA SER A 148 4.59 -7.79 5.91
C SER A 148 4.99 -6.37 5.49
N SER A 149 4.31 -5.80 4.49
CA SER A 149 4.52 -4.43 4.07
C SER A 149 4.20 -3.42 5.17
N ILE A 150 3.04 -3.55 5.85
CA ILE A 150 2.68 -2.66 6.98
C ILE A 150 3.70 -2.78 8.12
N GLU A 151 4.12 -4.00 8.46
CA GLU A 151 5.12 -4.27 9.49
C GLU A 151 6.48 -3.63 9.14
N ALA A 152 6.94 -3.80 7.91
CA ALA A 152 8.18 -3.22 7.41
C ALA A 152 8.15 -1.69 7.37
N TYR A 153 7.02 -1.09 6.95
CA TYR A 153 6.86 0.37 6.94
C TYR A 153 6.95 0.93 8.37
N LEU A 154 6.22 0.36 9.33
CA LEU A 154 6.28 0.82 10.71
C LEU A 154 7.66 0.60 11.35
N ALA A 155 8.32 -0.52 11.06
CA ALA A 155 9.69 -0.78 11.52
C ALA A 155 10.67 0.28 11.00
N LEU A 156 10.57 0.65 9.71
CA LEU A 156 11.35 1.75 9.15
C LEU A 156 11.09 3.07 9.90
N ARG A 157 9.83 3.41 10.17
CA ARG A 157 9.47 4.67 10.85
C ARG A 157 9.96 4.70 12.29
N VAL A 158 9.86 3.58 13.01
CA VAL A 158 10.41 3.43 14.37
C VAL A 158 11.93 3.63 14.37
N HIS A 159 12.63 3.04 13.40
CA HIS A 159 14.07 3.23 13.26
C HIS A 159 14.45 4.69 13.00
N VAL A 160 13.76 5.36 12.06
CA VAL A 160 13.95 6.79 11.77
C VAL A 160 13.65 7.68 12.98
N TYR A 161 12.60 7.37 13.73
CA TYR A 161 12.24 8.09 14.95
C TYR A 161 13.31 7.92 16.03
N ASN A 162 13.70 6.67 16.34
CA ASN A 162 14.69 6.36 17.37
C ASN A 162 16.05 6.98 17.07
N ALA A 163 16.48 7.00 15.79
CA ALA A 163 17.73 7.63 15.37
C ALA A 163 17.77 9.16 15.64
N LYS A 164 16.61 9.80 15.74
CA LYS A 164 16.47 11.24 16.05
C LYS A 164 16.11 11.50 17.51
N CYS A 165 15.87 10.46 18.31
CA CYS A 165 15.38 10.60 19.68
C CYS A 165 16.56 10.75 20.65
N SER A 166 16.64 11.92 21.31
CA SER A 166 17.69 12.22 22.29
C SER A 166 17.37 11.73 23.71
N ASP A 167 16.10 11.41 24.01
CA ASP A 167 15.64 10.93 25.31
C ASP A 167 15.53 9.39 25.31
N PRO A 168 16.41 8.66 26.03
CA PRO A 168 16.37 7.20 26.07
C PRO A 168 15.04 6.61 26.56
N ASN A 169 14.26 7.35 27.36
CA ASN A 169 12.97 6.88 27.86
C ASN A 169 11.86 6.92 26.80
N LYS A 170 12.08 7.63 25.69
CA LYS A 170 11.14 7.75 24.57
C LYS A 170 11.49 6.83 23.40
N ILE A 171 12.61 6.11 23.47
CA ILE A 171 12.98 5.12 22.45
C ILE A 171 11.94 4.00 22.41
N LEU A 172 11.40 3.77 21.22
CA LEU A 172 10.42 2.71 20.97
C LEU A 172 11.15 1.39 20.76
N ASN A 173 10.81 0.36 21.54
CA ASN A 173 11.46 -0.95 21.47
C ASN A 173 10.44 -2.05 21.17
N GLU A 174 10.74 -2.91 20.20
CA GLU A 174 9.88 -4.03 19.85
C GLU A 174 9.71 -5.04 20.99
N ARG A 175 10.74 -5.21 21.83
CA ARG A 175 10.71 -6.14 22.96
C ARG A 175 10.13 -5.46 24.19
N ARG A 176 9.10 -6.07 24.79
CA ARG A 176 8.51 -5.57 26.03
C ARG A 176 9.37 -5.95 27.23
N LYS A 177 9.39 -5.07 28.25
CA LYS A 177 10.13 -5.30 29.52
C LYS A 177 9.76 -6.61 30.22
N LYS A 178 8.52 -7.09 30.06
CA LYS A 178 8.02 -8.35 30.65
C LYS A 178 8.10 -9.57 29.70
N GLY A 179 8.85 -9.46 28.59
CA GLY A 179 8.91 -10.47 27.55
C GLY A 179 7.84 -10.31 26.45
N GLY A 180 8.08 -10.92 25.30
CA GLY A 180 7.25 -10.83 24.10
C GLY A 180 7.46 -9.56 23.26
N PHE A 181 6.80 -9.52 22.10
CA PHE A 181 6.89 -8.43 21.12
C PHE A 181 5.69 -7.49 21.17
N VAL A 182 5.89 -6.23 20.77
CA VAL A 182 4.79 -5.28 20.56
C VAL A 182 4.02 -5.68 19.31
N THR A 183 2.73 -5.97 19.48
CA THR A 183 1.80 -6.34 18.41
C THR A 183 1.60 -5.20 17.44
N LEU A 184 1.31 -5.53 16.17
CA LEU A 184 1.07 -4.54 15.13
C LEU A 184 -0.02 -3.52 15.50
N ASP A 185 -1.12 -3.97 16.11
CA ASP A 185 -2.18 -3.08 16.60
C ASP A 185 -1.67 -2.01 17.56
N LYS A 186 -0.76 -2.37 18.48
CA LYS A 186 -0.17 -1.43 19.43
C LYS A 186 0.80 -0.49 18.73
N LYS A 187 1.53 -0.96 17.71
CA LYS A 187 2.36 -0.07 16.90
C LYS A 187 1.49 0.98 16.19
N ILE A 188 0.34 0.60 15.65
CA ILE A 188 -0.59 1.51 14.97
C ILE A 188 -1.25 2.47 15.96
N LYS A 189 -1.75 1.99 17.09
CA LYS A 189 -2.50 2.82 18.06
C LYS A 189 -1.61 3.65 18.97
N ASP A 190 -0.53 3.06 19.48
CA ASP A 190 0.27 3.67 20.54
C ASP A 190 1.53 4.32 19.97
N TRP A 191 2.20 3.70 19.00
CA TRP A 191 3.47 4.23 18.48
C TRP A 191 3.29 5.28 17.38
N LEU A 192 2.29 5.13 16.51
CA LEU A 192 2.04 6.11 15.46
C LEU A 192 1.87 7.52 16.03
N PRO A 193 1.04 7.77 17.06
CA PRO A 193 0.90 9.11 17.63
C PRO A 193 2.20 9.63 18.26
N ILE A 194 3.02 8.75 18.85
CA ILE A 194 4.34 9.13 19.39
C ILE A 194 5.29 9.61 18.28
N MET A 195 5.23 8.96 17.10
CA MET A 195 6.11 9.27 15.98
C MET A 195 5.63 10.46 15.14
N THR A 196 4.33 10.74 15.09
CA THR A 196 3.73 11.73 14.15
C THR A 196 3.00 12.88 14.82
N ASN A 197 2.65 12.77 16.11
CA ASN A 197 1.64 13.59 16.78
C ASN A 197 0.24 13.53 16.12
N VAL A 198 -0.01 12.55 15.24
CA VAL A 198 -1.30 12.32 14.59
C VAL A 198 -1.92 11.06 15.18
N THR A 199 -3.19 11.16 15.58
CA THR A 199 -3.97 9.99 16.01
C THR A 199 -4.89 9.57 14.87
N LEU A 200 -4.86 8.28 14.52
CA LEU A 200 -5.85 7.68 13.65
C LEU A 200 -7.02 7.19 14.52
N ASP A 201 -8.24 7.65 14.27
CA ASP A 201 -9.46 7.11 14.91
C ASP A 201 -9.81 5.75 14.28
N VAL A 202 -8.97 4.75 14.54
CA VAL A 202 -9.10 3.42 13.94
C VAL A 202 -10.29 2.67 14.53
N ASP A 203 -10.64 2.89 15.80
CA ASP A 203 -11.69 2.11 16.48
C ASP A 203 -13.11 2.41 15.97
N LYS A 204 -13.30 3.54 15.28
CA LYS A 204 -14.57 3.87 14.61
C LYS A 204 -14.56 3.62 13.10
N SER A 205 -13.47 3.09 12.56
CA SER A 205 -13.31 2.87 11.13
C SER A 205 -13.72 1.44 10.75
N LEU A 206 -14.60 1.30 9.76
CA LEU A 206 -14.90 0.01 9.13
C LEU A 206 -13.63 -0.71 8.64
N GLY A 207 -12.61 0.06 8.19
CA GLY A 207 -11.34 -0.51 7.76
C GLY A 207 -10.55 -1.19 8.89
N TRP A 208 -10.79 -0.84 10.16
CA TRP A 208 -10.14 -1.51 11.28
C TRP A 208 -10.72 -2.89 11.58
N GLU A 209 -12.03 -3.06 11.41
CA GLU A 209 -12.66 -4.39 11.47
C GLU A 209 -12.16 -5.28 10.33
N ASP A 210 -12.05 -4.73 9.12
CA ASP A 210 -11.48 -5.44 7.97
C ASP A 210 -10.01 -5.82 8.21
N TYR A 211 -9.22 -4.91 8.77
CA TYR A 211 -7.84 -5.19 9.19
C TYR A 211 -7.78 -6.36 10.19
N LYS A 212 -8.58 -6.33 11.26
CA LYS A 212 -8.60 -7.40 12.28
C LYS A 212 -9.03 -8.73 11.68
N PHE A 213 -10.04 -8.71 10.81
CA PHE A 213 -10.51 -9.89 10.10
C PHE A 213 -9.39 -10.51 9.25
N LEU A 214 -8.76 -9.72 8.37
CA LEU A 214 -7.66 -10.20 7.52
C LEU A 214 -6.46 -10.66 8.34
N ARG A 215 -6.17 -10.00 9.48
CA ARG A 215 -5.11 -10.41 10.41
C ARG A 215 -5.41 -11.77 11.02
N SER A 216 -6.66 -12.04 11.37
CA SER A 216 -7.06 -13.35 11.90
C SER A 216 -6.83 -14.46 10.87
N ILE A 217 -7.19 -14.23 9.59
CA ILE A 217 -6.93 -15.16 8.49
C ILE A 217 -5.42 -15.39 8.30
N ARG A 218 -4.61 -14.32 8.28
CA ARG A 218 -3.14 -14.45 8.20
C ARG A 218 -2.62 -15.38 9.29
N ASN A 219 -3.01 -15.12 10.54
CA ASN A 219 -2.48 -15.87 11.67
C ASN A 219 -2.94 -17.33 11.66
N ASP A 220 -4.24 -17.56 11.41
CA ASP A 220 -4.87 -18.87 11.61
C ASP A 220 -4.78 -19.79 10.39
N VAL A 221 -4.52 -19.23 9.21
CA VAL A 221 -4.48 -19.99 7.95
C VAL A 221 -3.09 -19.98 7.33
N VAL A 222 -2.37 -18.84 7.40
CA VAL A 222 -1.09 -18.68 6.68
C VAL A 222 0.11 -18.97 7.58
N ILE A 223 0.13 -18.42 8.80
CA ILE A 223 1.28 -18.53 9.71
C ILE A 223 1.18 -19.78 10.59
N HIS A 224 0.01 -20.01 11.18
CA HIS A 224 -0.26 -21.14 12.07
C HIS A 224 -1.51 -21.88 11.59
N PRO A 225 -1.41 -22.68 10.51
CA PRO A 225 -2.57 -23.34 9.91
C PRO A 225 -3.35 -24.17 10.95
N LYS A 226 -4.57 -23.74 11.26
CA LYS A 226 -5.49 -24.45 12.13
C LYS A 226 -6.42 -25.36 11.31
N PRO A 227 -6.72 -26.58 11.76
CA PRO A 227 -7.67 -27.45 11.08
C PRO A 227 -9.03 -26.75 10.89
N GLY A 228 -9.55 -26.77 9.66
CA GLY A 228 -10.83 -26.13 9.32
C GLY A 228 -10.80 -24.60 9.25
N ALA A 229 -9.64 -23.96 9.43
CA ALA A 229 -9.49 -22.53 9.20
C ALA A 229 -9.28 -22.24 7.70
N GLY A 230 -9.89 -21.15 7.23
CA GLY A 230 -9.76 -20.69 5.85
C GLY A 230 -11.08 -20.67 5.10
N PHE A 231 -11.01 -20.14 3.89
CA PHE A 231 -12.15 -20.04 3.01
C PHE A 231 -12.38 -21.35 2.26
N THR A 232 -13.65 -21.67 2.09
CA THR A 232 -14.14 -22.86 1.38
C THR A 232 -15.07 -22.48 0.22
N LYS A 233 -15.57 -21.24 0.21
CA LYS A 233 -16.53 -20.73 -0.77
C LYS A 233 -15.98 -19.52 -1.52
N ILE A 234 -16.37 -19.39 -2.78
CA ILE A 234 -15.97 -18.26 -3.63
C ILE A 234 -16.55 -16.92 -3.12
N GLU A 235 -17.67 -16.95 -2.42
CA GLU A 235 -18.25 -15.79 -1.73
C GLU A 235 -17.34 -15.27 -0.62
N GLU A 236 -16.70 -16.17 0.13
CA GLU A 236 -15.74 -15.80 1.18
C GLU A 236 -14.49 -15.17 0.56
N LEU A 237 -14.02 -15.70 -0.58
CA LEU A 237 -12.94 -15.08 -1.35
C LEU A 237 -13.30 -13.67 -1.81
N ALA A 238 -14.51 -13.46 -2.35
CA ALA A 238 -14.97 -12.13 -2.76
C ALA A 238 -15.03 -11.15 -1.57
N ASP A 239 -15.59 -11.59 -0.42
CA ASP A 239 -15.62 -10.79 0.81
C ASP A 239 -14.20 -10.44 1.27
N GLY A 240 -13.30 -11.41 1.35
CA GLY A 240 -11.90 -11.17 1.71
C GLY A 240 -11.18 -10.20 0.77
N LEU A 241 -11.38 -10.31 -0.54
CA LEU A 241 -10.82 -9.41 -1.55
C LEU A 241 -11.34 -7.98 -1.41
N ASN A 242 -12.60 -7.81 -0.99
CA ASN A 242 -13.19 -6.50 -0.71
C ASN A 242 -12.61 -5.89 0.57
N ARG A 243 -12.45 -6.69 1.62
CA ARG A 243 -11.84 -6.26 2.88
C ARG A 243 -10.39 -5.84 2.71
N PHE A 244 -9.65 -6.42 1.75
CA PHE A 244 -8.27 -6.02 1.43
C PHE A 244 -8.16 -4.51 1.16
N ARG A 245 -9.14 -3.96 0.43
CA ARG A 245 -9.20 -2.52 0.08
C ARG A 245 -9.08 -1.64 1.32
N TYR A 246 -9.85 -1.92 2.36
CA TYR A 246 -9.90 -1.08 3.56
C TYR A 246 -8.90 -1.52 4.63
N GLY A 247 -8.80 -2.83 4.88
CA GLY A 247 -7.97 -3.39 5.94
C GLY A 247 -6.46 -3.30 5.67
N ILE A 248 -6.04 -3.30 4.40
CA ILE A 248 -4.62 -3.20 4.02
C ILE A 248 -4.38 -1.96 3.17
N GLY A 249 -5.13 -1.77 2.07
CA GLY A 249 -4.94 -0.68 1.13
C GLY A 249 -5.11 0.71 1.76
N ALA A 250 -6.29 0.96 2.34
CA ALA A 250 -6.59 2.24 3.00
C ALA A 250 -5.74 2.44 4.26
N LEU A 251 -5.45 1.38 5.04
CA LEU A 251 -4.55 1.48 6.18
C LEU A 251 -3.15 1.94 5.76
N MET A 252 -2.56 1.33 4.73
CA MET A 252 -1.25 1.76 4.22
C MET A 252 -1.27 3.21 3.74
N PHE A 253 -2.32 3.62 3.02
CA PHE A 253 -2.51 5.00 2.61
C PHE A 253 -2.55 5.96 3.82
N LEU A 254 -3.32 5.62 4.85
CA LEU A 254 -3.44 6.44 6.07
C LEU A 254 -2.12 6.53 6.85
N LEU A 255 -1.32 5.46 6.87
CA LEU A 255 -0.01 5.47 7.49
C LEU A 255 0.92 6.45 6.77
N HIS A 256 1.03 6.38 5.44
CA HIS A 256 1.84 7.34 4.67
C HIS A 256 1.35 8.79 4.86
N LYS A 257 0.03 9.00 4.87
CA LYS A 257 -0.57 10.30 5.13
C LYS A 257 -0.22 10.83 6.53
N ALA A 258 -0.27 9.98 7.57
CA ALA A 258 0.07 10.38 8.94
C ALA A 258 1.53 10.82 9.08
N PHE A 259 2.43 10.28 8.25
CA PHE A 259 3.82 10.70 8.19
C PHE A 259 4.11 11.82 7.19
N ASN A 260 3.08 12.32 6.49
CA ASN A 260 3.17 13.33 5.44
C ASN A 260 4.18 12.97 4.34
N GLU A 261 4.17 11.71 3.90
CA GLU A 261 5.10 11.19 2.90
C GLU A 261 4.42 10.85 1.58
N PRO A 262 5.09 11.13 0.44
CA PRO A 262 4.63 10.59 -0.82
C PRO A 262 4.75 9.06 -0.86
N MET A 263 3.82 8.44 -1.57
CA MET A 263 3.59 7.01 -1.60
C MET A 263 3.55 6.47 -3.01
N GLN A 264 3.73 5.16 -3.13
CA GLN A 264 3.66 4.49 -4.42
C GLN A 264 2.22 4.46 -4.95
N SER A 265 2.14 4.49 -6.27
CA SER A 265 0.91 4.40 -7.05
C SER A 265 0.01 3.23 -6.66
N SER A 266 0.61 2.07 -6.38
CA SER A 266 -0.09 0.87 -5.94
C SER A 266 -0.87 1.10 -4.64
N ILE A 267 -0.35 1.88 -3.70
CA ILE A 267 -1.01 2.21 -2.42
C ILE A 267 -2.25 3.09 -2.67
N ILE A 268 -2.10 4.12 -3.52
CA ILE A 268 -3.19 5.03 -3.89
C ILE A 268 -4.31 4.26 -4.61
N ARG A 269 -3.96 3.33 -5.50
CA ARG A 269 -4.94 2.49 -6.18
C ARG A 269 -5.61 1.50 -5.23
N ALA A 270 -4.86 0.89 -4.32
CA ALA A 270 -5.38 -0.15 -3.45
C ALA A 270 -6.49 0.33 -2.52
N MET A 271 -6.43 1.58 -2.03
CA MET A 271 -7.52 2.17 -1.23
C MET A 271 -8.82 2.41 -2.03
N ARG A 272 -8.75 2.39 -3.37
CA ARG A 272 -9.86 2.61 -4.29
C ARG A 272 -10.23 1.38 -5.11
N TYR A 273 -9.74 0.19 -4.76
CA TYR A 273 -10.12 -1.03 -5.46
C TYR A 273 -11.66 -1.21 -5.56
N PRO A 274 -12.15 -1.72 -6.69
CA PRO A 274 -13.58 -1.94 -6.88
C PRO A 274 -14.07 -3.07 -5.99
N THR A 275 -15.38 -3.08 -5.78
CA THR A 275 -16.04 -4.24 -5.21
C THR A 275 -15.92 -5.43 -6.16
N VAL A 276 -15.46 -6.55 -5.63
CA VAL A 276 -15.45 -7.86 -6.26
C VAL A 276 -16.78 -8.54 -5.92
N ARG A 277 -17.49 -9.03 -6.93
CA ARG A 277 -18.77 -9.73 -6.79
C ARG A 277 -18.67 -11.13 -7.36
N VAL A 278 -19.47 -12.04 -6.79
CA VAL A 278 -19.69 -13.37 -7.37
C VAL A 278 -20.86 -13.27 -8.34
N ILE A 279 -20.63 -13.70 -9.58
CA ILE A 279 -21.66 -13.80 -10.60
C ILE A 279 -21.88 -15.25 -11.03
N GLN A 280 -23.11 -15.57 -11.43
CA GLN A 280 -23.44 -16.86 -12.01
C GLN A 280 -23.27 -16.78 -13.54
N LYS A 281 -22.42 -17.64 -14.10
CA LYS A 281 -22.32 -17.89 -15.55
C LYS A 281 -22.92 -19.25 -15.89
#